data_AF-F7VK97-F1
#
_entry.id   AF-F7VK97-F1
#
_cell.length_a   1.000
_cell.length_b   1.000
_cell.length_c   1.000
_cell.angle_alpha   90.00
_cell.angle_beta   90.00
_cell.angle_gamma   90.00
#
_symmetry.space_group_name_H-M   'P 1'
#
loop_
_entity.id
_entity.type
_entity.pdbx_description
1 polymer ?
#
loop_
_entity_poly.entity_id
_entity_poly.type
_entity_poly.pdbx_seq_one_letter_code
_entity_poly.pdbx_strand_id
1 'polypeptide(L)'
;MDKSTTRPYSVAIGASEAFGELLKQCKGQIPKEFRSYSGNVKFAPSIHGDQVYLPSPCREQDVIAAIKALEACAAAAIGDLHHGKKSRSIKVDLDKAACFLMSAYLATIDGKSKGQTPKGLIPDTDYNQAQSIQYRRLSANLYETKENGRYYHIHGSLDATTQLRMIGLPPFNPQLTDYKKCIDTIEAAVKKFTVAELEEMNNKHGQAGVEALKWEDFLKTSHGKAISALPPFTVEAIKAPQMSAPETPPHTPTEGGFQSHFWPKVPANGPQYALRGIKVIEMCRVIAGPTIGRSLAAHGAQVLKVTGPKLPDVPFFQVDVNTGKHTTHLDLRNQTDLKTFQNLLAEADVLIDGYRPGALAKFGCDPASLAKLAQQRGNRGFVYVAEDCFGGTGVPGAEWAGRRGWQQIADCVTGVAWAQGMFMSLENEPSVPPMPMSDYGTGALGCVAAMVGLYQRETKGGSWMCRTSLCQYDIFLLKLGLLPQQEQERLRAVFAGPFFKLRHYDSVDKVSGEALKAMQRAYPHLFGPELMLKAKSKGFNGKEIRWPREAIEVGGLLIQHERASRPNGFDRPGWQGWETDSIMDDGVTKSATVDQQQQAGSGNMNSAPQRRNRIATVNTILATA
;
A
#
# COMPACT_ATOMS: atom_id res chain seq x y z
N MET A 1 2.97 48.53 0.49
CA MET A 1 3.06 47.12 0.07
C MET A 1 2.35 46.31 1.11
N ASP A 2 1.20 45.77 0.73
CA ASP A 2 0.27 45.08 1.61
C ASP A 2 0.90 43.77 2.10
N LYS A 3 1.05 43.62 3.42
CA LYS A 3 1.43 42.36 4.06
C LYS A 3 0.18 41.48 4.05
N SER A 4 -0.14 40.94 2.88
CA SER A 4 -1.15 39.89 2.73
C SER A 4 -0.79 38.77 3.70
N THR A 5 -1.61 38.63 4.75
CA THR A 5 -1.58 37.51 5.69
C THR A 5 -1.94 36.26 4.91
N THR A 6 -0.97 35.61 4.28
CA THR A 6 -1.17 34.32 3.62
C THR A 6 -1.56 33.32 4.70
N ARG A 7 -2.75 32.72 4.54
CA ARG A 7 -3.24 31.67 5.44
C ARG A 7 -2.21 30.52 5.46
N PRO A 8 -1.87 29.95 6.64
CA PRO A 8 -1.02 28.77 6.70
C PRO A 8 -1.55 27.65 5.80
N TYR A 9 -0.64 26.85 5.24
CA TYR A 9 -1.03 25.69 4.44
C TYR A 9 -1.91 24.74 5.25
N SER A 10 -2.92 24.18 4.61
CA SER A 10 -3.89 23.26 5.22
C SER A 10 -3.89 21.97 4.40
N VAL A 11 -3.52 20.87 5.04
CA VAL A 11 -3.58 19.54 4.44
C VAL A 11 -5.02 19.15 4.18
N ALA A 12 -5.98 19.57 5.01
CA ALA A 12 -7.41 19.32 4.75
C ALA A 12 -7.89 19.99 3.44
N ILE A 13 -7.50 21.24 3.19
CA ILE A 13 -7.79 21.93 1.91
C ILE A 13 -7.06 21.23 0.77
N GLY A 14 -5.76 20.97 0.94
CA GLY A 14 -4.94 20.34 -0.10
C GLY A 14 -5.43 18.93 -0.48
N ALA A 15 -5.84 18.13 0.50
CA ALA A 15 -6.44 16.81 0.29
C ALA A 15 -7.79 16.91 -0.43
N SER A 16 -8.60 17.93 -0.14
CA SER A 16 -9.86 18.18 -0.87
C SER A 16 -9.62 18.52 -2.34
N GLU A 17 -8.63 19.36 -2.63
CA GLU A 17 -8.20 19.68 -4.01
C GLU A 17 -7.68 18.44 -4.74
N ALA A 18 -6.77 17.69 -4.10
CA ALA A 18 -6.22 16.46 -4.65
C ALA A 18 -7.33 15.41 -4.89
N PHE A 19 -8.32 15.32 -4.01
CA PHE A 19 -9.47 14.43 -4.18
C PHE A 19 -10.35 14.84 -5.37
N GLY A 20 -10.61 16.14 -5.54
CA GLY A 20 -11.30 16.65 -6.72
C GLY A 20 -10.59 16.31 -8.03
N GLU A 21 -9.27 16.50 -8.08
CA GLU A 21 -8.47 16.16 -9.27
C GLU A 21 -8.38 14.65 -9.50
N LEU A 22 -8.27 13.84 -8.44
CA LEU A 22 -8.31 12.38 -8.52
C LEU A 22 -9.64 11.89 -9.11
N LEU A 23 -10.78 12.41 -8.63
CA LEU A 23 -12.11 12.08 -9.15
C LEU A 23 -12.27 12.48 -10.62
N LYS A 24 -11.67 13.60 -11.02
CA LYS A 24 -11.69 14.10 -12.40
C LYS A 24 -10.86 13.22 -13.32
N GLN A 25 -9.61 12.91 -12.96
CA GLN A 25 -8.73 12.05 -13.78
C GLN A 25 -9.26 10.61 -13.85
N CYS A 26 -9.80 10.09 -12.75
CA CYS A 26 -10.35 8.73 -12.70
C CYS A 26 -11.83 8.64 -13.12
N LYS A 27 -12.46 9.71 -13.64
CA LYS A 27 -13.90 9.75 -13.95
C LYS A 27 -14.38 8.60 -14.84
N GLY A 28 -13.56 8.19 -15.81
CA GLY A 28 -13.86 7.06 -16.71
C GLY A 28 -13.57 5.68 -16.10
N GLN A 29 -12.84 5.64 -14.99
CA GLN A 29 -12.37 4.42 -14.34
C GLN A 29 -13.25 4.03 -13.16
N ILE A 30 -13.85 5.01 -12.45
CA ILE A 30 -14.67 4.76 -11.25
C ILE A 30 -16.18 4.74 -11.53
N PRO A 31 -16.96 3.88 -10.84
CA PRO A 31 -18.42 3.89 -10.90
C PRO A 31 -19.04 5.21 -10.43
N LYS A 32 -20.24 5.54 -10.92
CA LYS A 32 -20.95 6.76 -10.50
C LYS A 32 -21.33 6.71 -9.01
N GLU A 33 -21.55 5.51 -8.48
CA GLU A 33 -21.92 5.24 -7.10
C GLU A 33 -20.77 5.56 -6.13
N PHE A 34 -19.52 5.43 -6.56
CA PHE A 34 -18.38 5.85 -5.74
C PHE A 34 -18.38 7.38 -5.66
N ARG A 35 -18.58 8.06 -6.80
CA ARG A 35 -18.63 9.54 -6.86
C ARG A 35 -19.79 10.13 -6.06
N SER A 36 -20.93 9.43 -5.93
CA SER A 36 -22.06 9.96 -5.16
C SER A 36 -21.77 10.15 -3.68
N TYR A 37 -20.72 9.52 -3.13
CA TYR A 37 -20.28 9.74 -1.76
C TYR A 37 -19.24 10.85 -1.60
N SER A 38 -18.76 11.46 -2.69
CA SER A 38 -17.73 12.51 -2.61
C SER A 38 -18.14 13.68 -1.69
N GLY A 39 -19.42 14.06 -1.70
CA GLY A 39 -19.97 15.09 -0.80
C GLY A 39 -20.08 14.67 0.67
N ASN A 40 -19.90 13.38 0.98
CA ASN A 40 -19.97 12.86 2.35
C ASN A 40 -18.59 12.82 3.01
N VAL A 41 -17.51 13.09 2.25
CA VAL A 41 -16.13 13.04 2.72
C VAL A 41 -15.81 14.28 3.55
N LYS A 42 -15.27 14.05 4.75
CA LYS A 42 -14.66 15.07 5.59
C LYS A 42 -13.22 14.72 5.89
N PHE A 43 -12.31 15.61 5.49
CA PHE A 43 -10.90 15.54 5.91
C PHE A 43 -10.79 16.12 7.32
N ALA A 44 -10.45 15.27 8.28
CA ALA A 44 -10.40 15.58 9.69
C ALA A 44 -8.94 15.78 10.12
N PRO A 45 -8.48 17.03 10.32
CA PRO A 45 -7.23 17.29 11.00
C PRO A 45 -7.32 16.84 12.46
N SER A 46 -6.17 16.57 13.08
CA SER A 46 -6.14 16.20 14.48
C SER A 46 -6.22 17.41 15.40
N ILE A 47 -6.32 17.15 16.70
CA ILE A 47 -6.21 18.19 17.74
C ILE A 47 -4.85 18.90 17.73
N HIS A 48 -3.83 18.33 17.06
CA HIS A 48 -2.49 18.88 16.96
C HIS A 48 -2.29 19.82 15.75
N GLY A 49 -3.32 19.97 14.91
CA GLY A 49 -3.35 20.93 13.82
C GLY A 49 -3.56 20.31 12.45
N ASP A 50 -3.48 21.16 11.44
CA ASP A 50 -3.69 20.83 10.03
C ASP A 50 -2.44 21.26 9.24
N GLN A 51 -1.39 20.45 9.29
CA GLN A 51 -0.05 20.80 8.83
C GLN A 51 0.67 19.63 8.15
N VAL A 52 1.66 19.94 7.33
CA VAL A 52 2.53 18.92 6.72
C VAL A 52 3.54 18.40 7.74
N TYR A 53 3.66 17.08 7.83
CA TYR A 53 4.57 16.32 8.69
C TYR A 53 5.72 15.66 7.94
N LEU A 54 5.56 15.40 6.65
CA LEU A 54 6.55 14.64 5.88
C LEU A 54 7.63 15.58 5.33
N PRO A 55 8.93 15.25 5.46
CA PRO A 55 10.03 16.09 4.96
C PRO A 55 10.26 15.91 3.45
N SER A 56 9.23 16.21 2.68
CA SER A 56 9.17 16.16 1.21
C SER A 56 8.55 17.45 0.66
N PRO A 57 9.01 17.96 -0.49
CA PRO A 57 8.33 19.07 -1.17
C PRO A 57 7.05 18.65 -1.86
N CYS A 58 6.87 17.35 -2.11
CA CYS A 58 5.68 16.84 -2.77
C CYS A 58 4.48 16.82 -1.80
N ARG A 59 3.27 16.93 -2.35
CA ARG A 59 2.00 16.95 -1.60
C ARG A 59 1.57 15.54 -1.14
N GLU A 60 2.47 14.80 -0.52
CA GLU A 60 2.31 13.38 -0.17
C GLU A 60 1.08 13.14 0.72
N GLN A 61 0.92 13.92 1.79
CA GLN A 61 -0.22 13.80 2.71
C GLN A 61 -1.56 14.11 2.04
N ASP A 62 -1.60 15.12 1.18
CA ASP A 62 -2.80 15.49 0.43
C ASP A 62 -3.22 14.33 -0.48
N VAL A 63 -2.26 13.78 -1.23
CA VAL A 63 -2.48 12.70 -2.18
C VAL A 63 -2.96 11.44 -1.48
N ILE A 64 -2.29 10.99 -0.41
CA ILE A 64 -2.73 9.79 0.30
C ILE A 64 -4.11 9.98 0.94
N ALA A 65 -4.39 11.16 1.53
CA ALA A 65 -5.69 11.45 2.09
C ALA A 65 -6.79 11.42 1.01
N ALA A 66 -6.52 11.98 -0.18
CA ALA A 66 -7.41 11.92 -1.33
C ALA A 66 -7.66 10.48 -1.82
N ILE A 67 -6.63 9.64 -1.89
CA ILE A 67 -6.77 8.23 -2.28
C ILE A 67 -7.58 7.47 -1.23
N LYS A 68 -7.31 7.68 0.06
CA LYS A 68 -8.08 7.09 1.17
C LYS A 68 -9.54 7.57 1.17
N ALA A 69 -9.82 8.81 0.80
CA ALA A 69 -11.19 9.29 0.59
C ALA A 69 -11.91 8.50 -0.51
N LEU A 70 -11.25 8.25 -1.64
CA LEU A 70 -11.80 7.44 -2.73
C LEU A 70 -11.98 5.98 -2.32
N GLU A 71 -11.06 5.42 -1.54
CA GLU A 71 -11.18 4.08 -0.93
C GLU A 71 -12.41 3.99 -0.01
N ALA A 72 -12.65 5.02 0.81
CA ALA A 72 -13.83 5.08 1.67
C ALA A 72 -15.14 5.22 0.86
N CYS A 73 -15.13 5.98 -0.24
CA CYS A 73 -16.26 6.06 -1.17
C CYS A 73 -16.56 4.72 -1.84
N ALA A 74 -15.51 3.97 -2.20
CA ALA A 74 -15.62 2.61 -2.73
C ALA A 74 -16.23 1.67 -1.69
N ALA A 75 -15.74 1.72 -0.44
CA ALA A 75 -16.27 0.92 0.66
C ALA A 75 -17.75 1.22 0.93
N ALA A 76 -18.14 2.49 0.92
CA ALA A 76 -19.54 2.91 1.10
C ALA A 76 -20.45 2.33 0.00
N ALA A 77 -20.05 2.44 -1.27
CA ALA A 77 -20.83 1.95 -2.39
C ALA A 77 -20.94 0.42 -2.42
N ILE A 78 -19.85 -0.30 -2.14
CA ILE A 78 -19.88 -1.76 -2.02
C ILE A 78 -20.71 -2.19 -0.80
N GLY A 79 -20.57 -1.48 0.32
CA GLY A 79 -21.38 -1.71 1.51
C GLY A 79 -22.87 -1.53 1.25
N ASP A 80 -23.26 -0.60 0.38
CA ASP A 80 -24.65 -0.41 -0.04
C ASP A 80 -25.17 -1.51 -0.96
N LEU A 81 -24.30 -2.08 -1.80
CA LEU A 81 -24.66 -3.29 -2.54
C LEU A 81 -25.00 -4.41 -1.55
N HIS A 82 -24.16 -4.69 -0.56
CA HIS A 82 -24.33 -5.88 0.27
C HIS A 82 -25.29 -5.73 1.46
N HIS A 83 -25.29 -4.56 2.09
CA HIS A 83 -25.97 -4.34 3.37
C HIS A 83 -27.17 -3.40 3.24
N GLY A 84 -27.59 -3.13 1.99
CA GLY A 84 -28.65 -2.19 1.65
C GLY A 84 -28.18 -0.74 1.69
N LYS A 85 -28.91 0.10 0.94
CA LYS A 85 -28.60 1.52 0.81
C LYS A 85 -28.76 2.26 2.15
N LYS A 86 -27.72 2.98 2.58
CA LYS A 86 -27.72 3.76 3.83
C LYS A 86 -27.17 5.17 3.62
N SER A 87 -27.56 6.10 4.48
CA SER A 87 -26.83 7.35 4.63
C SER A 87 -25.53 7.07 5.39
N ARG A 88 -24.38 7.32 4.77
CA ARG A 88 -23.06 7.02 5.34
C ARG A 88 -22.22 8.27 5.44
N SER A 89 -21.75 8.63 6.63
CA SER A 89 -20.69 9.61 6.81
C SER A 89 -19.35 9.02 6.40
N ILE A 90 -18.46 9.83 5.82
CA ILE A 90 -17.08 9.45 5.54
C ILE A 90 -16.13 10.44 6.22
N LYS A 91 -15.17 9.91 6.97
CA LYS A 91 -14.11 10.70 7.60
C LYS A 91 -12.75 10.15 7.20
N VAL A 92 -11.84 11.03 6.84
CA VAL A 92 -10.42 10.73 6.58
C VAL A 92 -9.58 11.46 7.62
N ASP A 93 -8.88 10.71 8.46
CA ASP A 93 -8.01 11.21 9.52
C ASP A 93 -6.61 11.50 8.94
N LEU A 94 -6.19 12.78 9.00
CA LEU A 94 -4.98 13.25 8.32
C LEU A 94 -3.68 12.79 9.01
N ASP A 95 -3.69 12.59 10.32
CA ASP A 95 -2.52 12.08 11.05
C ASP A 95 -2.33 10.58 10.74
N LYS A 96 -3.42 9.81 10.75
CA LYS A 96 -3.38 8.39 10.35
C LYS A 96 -2.99 8.22 8.88
N ALA A 97 -3.43 9.12 8.00
CA ALA A 97 -3.03 9.12 6.60
C ALA A 97 -1.52 9.38 6.45
N ALA A 98 -0.94 10.29 7.25
CA ALA A 98 0.51 10.48 7.30
C ALA A 98 1.25 9.24 7.85
N CYS A 99 0.75 8.62 8.92
CA CYS A 99 1.32 7.39 9.47
C CYS A 99 1.29 6.23 8.47
N PHE A 100 0.25 6.13 7.63
CA PHE A 100 0.14 5.11 6.60
C PHE A 100 1.33 5.14 5.62
N LEU A 101 1.77 6.33 5.19
CA LEU A 101 2.92 6.50 4.27
C LEU A 101 4.28 6.11 4.88
N MET A 102 4.34 5.88 6.19
CA MET A 102 5.55 5.49 6.91
C MET A 102 5.36 4.20 7.73
N SER A 103 4.35 3.38 7.39
CA SER A 103 3.92 2.25 8.21
C SER A 103 5.04 1.27 8.56
N ALA A 104 5.93 0.93 7.61
CA ALA A 104 7.07 0.03 7.82
C ALA A 104 8.09 0.55 8.84
N TYR A 105 8.12 1.86 9.07
CA TYR A 105 8.99 2.49 10.05
C TYR A 105 8.30 2.71 11.41
N LEU A 106 6.97 2.68 11.44
CA LEU A 106 6.17 2.74 12.67
C LEU A 106 5.87 1.34 13.24
N ALA A 107 5.94 0.31 12.39
CA ALA A 107 5.69 -1.06 12.79
C ALA A 107 6.78 -1.59 13.72
N THR A 108 6.36 -2.32 14.76
CA THR A 108 7.30 -2.96 15.70
C THR A 108 6.89 -4.38 16.04
N ILE A 109 7.88 -5.19 16.42
CA ILE A 109 7.72 -6.51 17.01
C ILE A 109 8.37 -6.52 18.41
N ASP A 110 7.59 -6.78 19.45
CA ASP A 110 7.98 -6.60 20.87
C ASP A 110 8.65 -5.23 21.11
N GLY A 111 8.07 -4.17 20.54
CA GLY A 111 8.59 -2.80 20.66
C GLY A 111 9.87 -2.52 19.87
N LYS A 112 10.38 -3.46 19.06
CA LYS A 112 11.56 -3.28 18.20
C LYS A 112 11.16 -2.90 16.78
N SER A 113 11.68 -1.77 16.30
CA SER A 113 11.46 -1.26 14.95
C SER A 113 12.50 -1.76 13.94
N LYS A 114 12.35 -1.37 12.67
CA LYS A 114 13.32 -1.65 11.59
C LYS A 114 14.73 -1.20 12.03
N GLY A 115 15.69 -2.11 11.97
CA GLY A 115 17.08 -1.85 12.37
C GLY A 115 17.37 -2.01 13.87
N GLN A 116 16.35 -2.18 14.72
CA GLN A 116 16.49 -2.51 16.14
C GLN A 116 16.14 -3.96 16.46
N THR A 117 15.51 -4.67 15.51
CA THR A 117 15.12 -6.07 15.67
C THR A 117 16.32 -7.01 15.63
N PRO A 118 16.55 -7.81 16.69
CA PRO A 118 17.60 -8.82 16.69
C PRO A 118 17.39 -9.89 15.62
N LYS A 119 18.49 -10.48 15.12
CA LYS A 119 18.43 -11.65 14.24
C LYS A 119 17.66 -12.80 14.92
N GLY A 120 16.88 -13.53 14.14
CA GLY A 120 16.09 -14.67 14.62
C GLY A 120 14.71 -14.32 15.21
N LEU A 121 14.43 -13.04 15.51
CA LEU A 121 13.08 -12.63 15.93
C LEU A 121 12.07 -12.69 14.76
N ILE A 122 12.58 -12.51 13.55
CA ILE A 122 11.84 -12.58 12.30
C ILE A 122 12.54 -13.63 11.41
N PRO A 123 11.79 -14.55 10.77
CA PRO A 123 12.37 -15.47 9.80
C PRO A 123 13.13 -14.74 8.70
N ASP A 124 14.36 -15.15 8.47
CA ASP A 124 15.23 -14.52 7.49
C ASP A 124 14.80 -14.89 6.07
N THR A 125 14.59 -13.87 5.26
CA THR A 125 14.24 -13.95 3.84
C THR A 125 15.29 -13.30 2.95
N ASP A 126 16.39 -12.78 3.50
CA ASP A 126 17.52 -12.25 2.73
C ASP A 126 18.42 -13.40 2.23
N TYR A 127 17.86 -14.35 1.48
CA TYR A 127 18.59 -15.53 1.01
C TYR A 127 19.79 -15.21 0.11
N ASN A 128 19.73 -14.07 -0.58
CA ASN A 128 20.82 -13.57 -1.41
C ASN A 128 21.83 -12.71 -0.63
N GLN A 129 21.64 -12.57 0.69
CA GLN A 129 22.49 -11.80 1.59
C GLN A 129 22.72 -10.36 1.11
N ALA A 130 21.76 -9.77 0.41
CA ALA A 130 21.87 -8.42 -0.13
C ALA A 130 21.92 -7.36 0.99
N GLN A 131 21.33 -7.67 2.14
CA GLN A 131 21.30 -6.82 3.32
C GLN A 131 22.36 -7.17 4.37
N SER A 132 23.20 -8.19 4.11
CA SER A 132 24.13 -8.78 5.08
C SER A 132 25.21 -7.83 5.62
N ILE A 133 25.76 -6.95 4.76
CA ILE A 133 26.79 -5.98 5.11
C ILE A 133 26.53 -4.65 4.41
N GLN A 134 27.03 -3.57 4.98
CA GLN A 134 26.80 -2.20 4.50
C GLN A 134 27.23 -1.99 3.04
N TYR A 135 28.39 -2.51 2.66
CA TYR A 135 28.89 -2.48 1.29
C TYR A 135 27.88 -3.07 0.27
N ARG A 136 27.19 -4.16 0.63
CA ARG A 136 26.18 -4.78 -0.24
C ARG A 136 24.89 -3.98 -0.27
N ARG A 137 24.46 -3.44 0.88
CA ARG A 137 23.28 -2.57 0.97
C ARG A 137 23.40 -1.33 0.10
N LEU A 138 24.60 -0.74 0.06
CA LEU A 138 24.89 0.45 -0.74
C LEU A 138 24.96 0.18 -2.26
N SER A 139 24.88 -1.08 -2.70
CA SER A 139 24.65 -1.38 -4.13
C SER A 139 23.23 -1.06 -4.60
N ALA A 140 22.33 -0.64 -3.70
CA ALA A 140 21.01 -0.10 -4.01
C ALA A 140 20.95 1.38 -3.65
N ASN A 141 21.49 2.24 -4.52
CA ASN A 141 21.71 3.64 -4.20
C ASN A 141 21.96 4.51 -5.45
N LEU A 142 21.85 5.83 -5.29
CA LEU A 142 22.03 6.81 -6.36
C LEU A 142 23.47 7.32 -6.37
N TYR A 143 24.11 7.28 -7.54
CA TYR A 143 25.51 7.66 -7.72
C TYR A 143 25.69 8.51 -8.97
N GLU A 144 26.60 9.48 -8.91
CA GLU A 144 27.01 10.21 -10.10
C GLU A 144 27.75 9.30 -11.09
N THR A 145 27.51 9.51 -12.38
CA THR A 145 28.09 8.72 -13.48
C THR A 145 29.38 9.33 -14.00
N LYS A 146 29.95 8.76 -15.07
CA LYS A 146 31.05 9.37 -15.83
C LYS A 146 30.70 10.74 -16.40
N GLU A 147 29.41 10.98 -16.63
CA GLU A 147 28.89 12.22 -17.18
C GLU A 147 28.53 13.17 -16.03
N ASN A 148 29.30 14.25 -15.88
CA ASN A 148 29.17 15.21 -14.78
C ASN A 148 27.73 15.72 -14.62
N GLY A 149 27.20 15.66 -13.40
CA GLY A 149 25.83 16.06 -13.08
C GLY A 149 24.74 15.11 -13.57
N ARG A 150 25.08 13.94 -14.12
CA ARG A 150 24.13 12.85 -14.40
C ARG A 150 24.26 11.77 -13.35
N TYR A 151 23.12 11.38 -12.78
CA TYR A 151 23.05 10.43 -11.67
C TYR A 151 22.29 9.18 -12.07
N TYR A 152 22.76 8.03 -11.61
CA TYR A 152 22.18 6.74 -11.93
C TYR A 152 21.90 5.96 -10.64
N HIS A 153 20.65 5.51 -10.48
CA HIS A 153 20.26 4.64 -9.39
C HIS A 153 20.53 3.19 -9.80
N ILE A 154 21.56 2.58 -9.20
CA ILE A 154 21.76 1.13 -9.28
C ILE A 154 20.96 0.46 -8.16
N HIS A 155 20.38 -0.73 -8.38
CA HIS A 155 19.46 -1.30 -7.42
C HIS A 155 19.68 -2.79 -7.12
N GLY A 156 20.65 -3.08 -6.25
CA GLY A 156 21.03 -4.44 -5.81
C GLY A 156 20.29 -4.98 -4.56
N SER A 157 19.16 -4.41 -4.14
CA SER A 157 18.55 -4.65 -2.81
C SER A 157 18.12 -6.10 -2.52
N LEU A 158 17.88 -6.91 -3.57
CA LEU A 158 17.60 -8.35 -3.48
C LEU A 158 18.64 -9.22 -4.23
N ASP A 159 19.60 -8.61 -4.93
CA ASP A 159 20.69 -9.30 -5.64
C ASP A 159 21.94 -8.41 -5.80
N ALA A 160 22.55 -8.04 -4.66
CA ALA A 160 23.74 -7.20 -4.63
C ALA A 160 24.94 -7.86 -5.33
N THR A 161 24.97 -9.20 -5.43
CA THR A 161 26.05 -9.94 -6.09
C THR A 161 26.13 -9.60 -7.57
N THR A 162 25.00 -9.69 -8.28
CA THR A 162 24.94 -9.34 -9.70
C THR A 162 25.21 -7.85 -9.90
N GLN A 163 24.61 -7.00 -9.07
CA GLN A 163 24.78 -5.54 -9.17
C GLN A 163 26.23 -5.07 -9.00
N LEU A 164 26.93 -5.58 -7.99
CA LEU A 164 28.34 -5.20 -7.74
C LEU A 164 29.26 -5.73 -8.84
N ARG A 165 29.06 -6.96 -9.30
CA ARG A 165 29.82 -7.53 -10.43
C ARG A 165 29.62 -6.74 -11.71
N MET A 166 28.40 -6.27 -11.95
CA MET A 166 28.06 -5.46 -13.12
C MET A 166 28.98 -4.23 -13.22
N ILE A 167 29.20 -3.52 -12.12
CA ILE A 167 30.09 -2.34 -12.07
C ILE A 167 31.56 -2.68 -11.80
N GLY A 168 31.95 -3.95 -11.93
CA GLY A 168 33.36 -4.39 -11.79
C GLY A 168 33.87 -4.49 -10.35
N LEU A 169 32.97 -4.58 -9.37
CA LEU A 169 33.33 -4.71 -7.96
C LEU A 169 33.16 -6.16 -7.44
N PRO A 170 33.93 -6.56 -6.41
CA PRO A 170 33.77 -7.88 -5.79
C PRO A 170 32.38 -7.99 -5.14
N PRO A 171 31.72 -9.16 -5.22
CA PRO A 171 30.37 -9.32 -4.68
C PRO A 171 30.33 -9.20 -3.15
N PHE A 172 31.41 -9.52 -2.45
CA PHE A 172 31.52 -9.39 -1.00
C PHE A 172 32.83 -8.68 -0.66
N ASN A 173 32.75 -7.75 0.29
CA ASN A 173 33.92 -7.10 0.89
C ASN A 173 33.64 -6.87 2.39
N PRO A 174 33.73 -7.91 3.23
CA PRO A 174 33.35 -7.83 4.65
C PRO A 174 34.29 -6.94 5.47
N GLN A 175 35.50 -6.65 4.97
CA GLN A 175 36.47 -5.76 5.62
C GLN A 175 36.14 -4.28 5.42
N LEU A 176 35.37 -3.94 4.38
CA LEU A 176 34.94 -2.58 4.10
C LEU A 176 33.69 -2.23 4.91
N THR A 177 33.91 -1.80 6.15
CA THR A 177 32.84 -1.51 7.13
C THR A 177 32.53 -0.02 7.28
N ASP A 178 33.46 0.87 6.89
CA ASP A 178 33.24 2.31 6.96
C ASP A 178 32.22 2.79 5.91
N TYR A 179 31.25 3.60 6.35
CA TYR A 179 30.12 4.04 5.50
C TYR A 179 30.57 4.88 4.32
N LYS A 180 31.45 5.86 4.57
CA LYS A 180 31.90 6.76 3.52
C LYS A 180 32.81 6.02 2.53
N LYS A 181 33.71 5.16 3.01
CA LYS A 181 34.55 4.34 2.12
C LYS A 181 33.74 3.37 1.27
N CYS A 182 32.63 2.81 1.77
CA CYS A 182 31.72 2.01 0.96
C CYS A 182 31.12 2.83 -0.19
N ILE A 183 30.62 4.03 0.12
CA ILE A 183 30.06 4.97 -0.87
C ILE A 183 31.11 5.31 -1.91
N ASP A 184 32.28 5.78 -1.48
CA ASP A 184 33.35 6.24 -2.38
C ASP A 184 33.82 5.11 -3.31
N THR A 185 33.88 3.87 -2.79
CA THR A 185 34.24 2.69 -3.59
C THR A 185 33.22 2.40 -4.69
N ILE A 186 31.93 2.45 -4.35
CA ILE A 186 30.85 2.13 -5.30
C ILE A 186 30.69 3.27 -6.31
N GLU A 187 30.67 4.52 -5.85
CA GLU A 187 30.56 5.68 -6.72
C GLU A 187 31.75 5.76 -7.70
N ALA A 188 32.97 5.52 -7.24
CA ALA A 188 34.14 5.47 -8.12
C ALA A 188 34.04 4.36 -9.18
N ALA A 189 33.30 3.28 -8.92
CA ALA A 189 33.02 2.25 -9.90
C ALA A 189 31.94 2.68 -10.90
N VAL A 190 30.84 3.29 -10.43
CA VAL A 190 29.77 3.82 -11.28
C VAL A 190 30.29 4.95 -12.19
N LYS A 191 31.16 5.82 -11.69
CA LYS A 191 31.80 6.94 -12.43
C LYS A 191 32.66 6.51 -13.63
N LYS A 192 32.87 5.20 -13.84
CA LYS A 192 33.57 4.68 -15.02
C LYS A 192 32.65 4.55 -16.24
N PHE A 193 31.34 4.61 -16.04
CA PHE A 193 30.32 4.33 -17.06
C PHE A 193 29.43 5.54 -17.31
N THR A 194 29.04 5.73 -18.55
CA THR A 194 27.96 6.63 -18.98
C THR A 194 26.60 6.06 -18.58
N VAL A 195 25.56 6.89 -18.61
CA VAL A 195 24.17 6.43 -18.40
C VAL A 195 23.80 5.35 -19.42
N ALA A 196 24.16 5.52 -20.69
CA ALA A 196 23.83 4.56 -21.76
C ALA A 196 24.46 3.19 -21.51
N GLU A 197 25.74 3.15 -21.10
CA GLU A 197 26.43 1.90 -20.74
C GLU A 197 25.77 1.21 -19.53
N LEU A 198 25.39 1.99 -18.50
CA LEU A 198 24.70 1.45 -17.32
C LEU A 198 23.31 0.91 -17.66
N GLU A 199 22.55 1.58 -18.53
CA GLU A 199 21.26 1.10 -19.05
C GLU A 199 21.42 -0.22 -19.82
N GLU A 200 22.41 -0.31 -20.72
CA GLU A 200 22.69 -1.54 -21.47
C GLU A 200 23.06 -2.69 -20.54
N MET A 201 23.94 -2.44 -19.58
CA MET A 201 24.37 -3.42 -18.59
C MET A 201 23.22 -3.89 -17.70
N ASN A 202 22.36 -2.98 -17.22
CA ASN A 202 21.19 -3.35 -16.43
C ASN A 202 20.21 -4.21 -17.22
N ASN A 203 19.95 -3.86 -18.48
CA ASN A 203 19.10 -4.65 -19.36
C ASN A 203 19.69 -6.05 -19.58
N LYS A 204 20.99 -6.15 -19.88
CA LYS A 204 21.69 -7.42 -20.09
C LYS A 204 21.67 -8.32 -18.84
N HIS A 205 21.88 -7.74 -17.66
CA HIS A 205 21.93 -8.49 -16.40
C HIS A 205 20.56 -8.67 -15.74
N GLY A 206 19.51 -8.05 -16.29
CA GLY A 206 18.18 -8.05 -15.71
C GLY A 206 18.16 -7.47 -14.30
N GLN A 207 18.88 -6.38 -14.06
CA GLN A 207 18.83 -5.63 -12.81
C GLN A 207 17.83 -4.46 -12.90
N ALA A 208 17.46 -3.90 -11.75
CA ALA A 208 16.76 -2.63 -11.71
C ALA A 208 17.80 -1.50 -11.69
N GLY A 209 17.56 -0.47 -12.48
CA GLY A 209 18.35 0.73 -12.47
C GLY A 209 17.80 1.76 -13.46
N VAL A 210 18.08 3.03 -13.20
CA VAL A 210 17.63 4.14 -14.05
C VAL A 210 18.46 5.40 -13.83
N GLU A 211 18.52 6.25 -14.84
CA GLU A 211 18.92 7.64 -14.67
C GLU A 211 17.91 8.42 -13.83
N ALA A 212 18.40 9.31 -12.95
CA ALA A 212 17.54 10.30 -12.30
C ALA A 212 17.25 11.45 -13.28
N LEU A 213 16.01 11.51 -13.78
CA LEU A 213 15.56 12.54 -14.74
C LEU A 213 14.82 13.66 -14.02
N LYS A 214 14.93 14.88 -14.51
CA LYS A 214 14.03 15.96 -14.08
C LYS A 214 12.63 15.71 -14.64
N TRP A 215 11.62 16.26 -13.98
CA TRP A 215 10.20 16.09 -14.37
C TRP A 215 9.95 16.46 -15.84
N GLU A 216 10.48 17.59 -16.28
CA GLU A 216 10.36 18.06 -17.66
C GLU A 216 11.07 17.16 -18.67
N ASP A 217 12.14 16.47 -18.28
CA ASP A 217 12.88 15.56 -19.15
C ASP A 217 12.20 14.19 -19.23
N PHE A 218 11.67 13.71 -18.11
CA PHE A 218 10.79 12.54 -18.08
C PHE A 218 9.62 12.70 -19.06
N LEU A 219 8.92 13.84 -19.03
CA LEU A 219 7.81 14.14 -19.94
C LEU A 219 8.21 14.23 -21.43
N LYS A 220 9.50 14.35 -21.75
CA LYS A 220 9.98 14.33 -23.15
C LYS A 220 10.20 12.91 -23.67
N THR A 221 10.44 11.94 -22.79
CA THR A 221 10.64 10.54 -23.16
C THR A 221 9.40 9.92 -23.80
N SER A 222 9.56 8.87 -24.61
CA SER A 222 8.43 8.14 -25.18
C SER A 222 7.56 7.55 -24.07
N HIS A 223 8.19 6.93 -23.08
CA HIS A 223 7.50 6.32 -21.95
C HIS A 223 6.73 7.35 -21.13
N GLY A 224 7.39 8.43 -20.70
CA GLY A 224 6.77 9.48 -19.88
C GLY A 224 5.58 10.14 -20.57
N LYS A 225 5.63 10.37 -21.88
CA LYS A 225 4.46 10.84 -22.66
C LYS A 225 3.32 9.84 -22.63
N ALA A 226 3.61 8.56 -22.85
CA ALA A 226 2.60 7.51 -22.92
C ALA A 226 1.87 7.33 -21.57
N ILE A 227 2.61 7.20 -20.47
CA ILE A 227 1.99 6.95 -19.16
C ILE A 227 1.39 8.21 -18.53
N SER A 228 1.92 9.41 -18.81
CA SER A 228 1.32 10.66 -18.35
C SER A 228 -0.05 10.95 -18.96
N ALA A 229 -0.43 10.28 -20.07
CA ALA A 229 -1.78 10.37 -20.64
C ALA A 229 -2.80 9.47 -19.93
N LEU A 230 -2.32 8.52 -19.10
CA LEU A 230 -3.17 7.58 -18.37
C LEU A 230 -3.61 8.19 -17.02
N PRO A 231 -4.80 7.81 -16.52
CA PRO A 231 -5.22 8.13 -15.16
C PRO A 231 -4.37 7.38 -14.12
N PRO A 232 -4.37 7.83 -12.84
CA PRO A 232 -3.59 7.19 -11.76
C PRO A 232 -3.74 5.67 -11.65
N PHE A 233 -4.90 5.12 -12.00
CA PHE A 233 -5.11 3.69 -12.23
C PHE A 233 -6.11 3.47 -13.36
N THR A 234 -6.05 2.31 -14.02
CA THR A 234 -6.99 1.90 -15.08
C THR A 234 -7.76 0.66 -14.69
N VAL A 235 -9.03 0.56 -15.05
CA VAL A 235 -9.88 -0.62 -14.87
C VAL A 235 -10.63 -0.95 -16.16
N GLU A 236 -10.36 -2.12 -16.72
CA GLU A 236 -10.85 -2.55 -18.03
C GLU A 236 -11.42 -3.98 -17.96
N ALA A 237 -12.44 -4.28 -18.77
CA ALA A 237 -12.95 -5.64 -18.87
C ALA A 237 -11.91 -6.55 -19.57
N ILE A 238 -11.69 -7.75 -19.02
CA ILE A 238 -10.85 -8.77 -19.63
C ILE A 238 -11.64 -9.44 -20.75
N LYS A 239 -11.25 -9.19 -22.00
CA LYS A 239 -11.83 -9.85 -23.18
C LYS A 239 -11.13 -11.19 -23.40
N ALA A 240 -11.87 -12.30 -23.36
CA ALA A 240 -11.34 -13.59 -23.75
C ALA A 240 -11.18 -13.64 -25.30
N PRO A 241 -10.00 -13.98 -25.85
CA PRO A 241 -9.85 -14.17 -27.29
C PRO A 241 -10.74 -15.34 -27.75
N GLN A 242 -11.54 -15.12 -28.81
CA GLN A 242 -12.32 -16.15 -29.50
C GLN A 242 -13.29 -16.98 -28.64
N MET A 243 -14.20 -16.35 -27.88
CA MET A 243 -15.19 -17.09 -27.09
C MET A 243 -16.63 -16.64 -27.39
N SER A 244 -17.50 -17.61 -27.66
CA SER A 244 -18.91 -17.49 -28.04
C SER A 244 -19.89 -17.61 -26.86
N ALA A 245 -19.38 -17.73 -25.63
CA ALA A 245 -20.18 -17.88 -24.41
C ALA A 245 -20.41 -16.52 -23.73
N PRO A 246 -21.59 -16.30 -23.10
CA PRO A 246 -21.91 -15.03 -22.47
C PRO A 246 -20.89 -14.70 -21.38
N GLU A 247 -20.52 -13.42 -21.30
CA GLU A 247 -19.84 -12.83 -20.15
C GLU A 247 -20.58 -13.27 -18.87
N THR A 248 -19.85 -13.52 -17.77
CA THR A 248 -20.45 -13.74 -16.44
C THR A 248 -21.63 -12.78 -16.28
N PRO A 249 -22.86 -13.25 -16.03
CA PRO A 249 -24.01 -12.35 -16.03
C PRO A 249 -23.89 -11.33 -14.89
N PRO A 250 -24.35 -10.09 -15.08
CA PRO A 250 -24.51 -9.16 -13.97
C PRO A 250 -25.49 -9.75 -12.94
N HIS A 251 -25.35 -9.34 -11.69
CA HIS A 251 -26.32 -9.72 -10.66
C HIS A 251 -27.74 -9.24 -11.00
N THR A 252 -28.76 -10.05 -10.68
CA THR A 252 -30.17 -9.69 -10.82
C THR A 252 -30.73 -9.24 -9.47
N PRO A 253 -31.21 -7.99 -9.30
CA PRO A 253 -31.81 -7.54 -8.03
C PRO A 253 -33.00 -8.43 -7.63
N THR A 254 -33.10 -8.81 -6.35
CA THR A 254 -34.29 -9.49 -5.80
C THR A 254 -35.00 -8.61 -4.76
N GLU A 255 -36.32 -8.77 -4.59
CA GLU A 255 -37.15 -7.95 -3.69
C GLU A 255 -36.74 -8.04 -2.20
N GLY A 256 -35.89 -9.00 -1.81
CA GLY A 256 -35.35 -9.17 -0.45
C GLY A 256 -33.95 -8.60 -0.22
N GLY A 257 -33.39 -7.83 -1.16
CA GLY A 257 -32.03 -7.30 -1.12
C GLY A 257 -31.06 -8.00 -2.09
N PHE A 258 -29.79 -7.69 -1.93
CA PHE A 258 -28.71 -8.14 -2.81
C PHE A 258 -28.28 -9.55 -2.42
N GLN A 259 -28.64 -10.56 -3.22
CA GLN A 259 -28.14 -11.93 -3.07
C GLN A 259 -27.10 -12.20 -4.15
N SER A 260 -25.88 -11.73 -3.92
CA SER A 260 -24.76 -12.01 -4.83
C SER A 260 -24.61 -13.52 -5.07
N HIS A 261 -24.44 -13.92 -6.33
CA HIS A 261 -24.06 -15.29 -6.69
C HIS A 261 -22.61 -15.61 -6.31
N PHE A 262 -21.79 -14.59 -6.06
CA PHE A 262 -20.33 -14.71 -5.91
C PHE A 262 -19.83 -14.36 -4.51
N TRP A 263 -20.64 -13.62 -3.76
CA TRP A 263 -20.34 -13.22 -2.40
C TRP A 263 -20.95 -14.21 -1.40
N PRO A 264 -20.16 -14.80 -0.49
CA PRO A 264 -20.71 -15.70 0.53
C PRO A 264 -21.75 -14.98 1.40
N LYS A 265 -22.81 -15.69 1.82
CA LYS A 265 -23.76 -15.18 2.81
C LYS A 265 -23.01 -14.92 4.12
N VAL A 266 -22.87 -13.64 4.49
CA VAL A 266 -22.28 -13.23 5.76
C VAL A 266 -23.37 -13.27 6.84
N PRO A 267 -23.09 -13.78 8.06
CA PRO A 267 -24.05 -13.76 9.16
C PRO A 267 -24.54 -12.33 9.43
N ALA A 268 -25.86 -12.14 9.52
CA ALA A 268 -26.47 -10.81 9.70
C ALA A 268 -26.09 -10.11 11.02
N ASN A 269 -25.62 -10.87 12.02
CA ASN A 269 -25.38 -10.40 13.40
C ASN A 269 -23.90 -10.07 13.69
N GLY A 270 -23.06 -9.95 12.67
CA GLY A 270 -21.63 -9.60 12.81
C GLY A 270 -21.31 -8.17 12.35
N PRO A 271 -20.08 -7.68 12.61
CA PRO A 271 -19.63 -6.41 12.06
C PRO A 271 -19.74 -6.38 10.53
N GLN A 272 -20.29 -5.30 9.99
CA GLN A 272 -20.48 -5.14 8.55
C GLN A 272 -19.19 -4.63 7.91
N TYR A 273 -18.56 -5.45 7.09
CA TYR A 273 -17.38 -5.07 6.29
C TYR A 273 -17.78 -4.93 4.81
N ALA A 274 -17.04 -4.12 4.07
CA ALA A 274 -17.27 -3.96 2.63
C ALA A 274 -16.87 -5.21 1.83
N LEU A 275 -15.78 -5.90 2.21
CA LEU A 275 -15.16 -7.00 1.45
C LEU A 275 -15.28 -8.39 2.11
N ARG A 276 -16.14 -8.56 3.14
CA ARG A 276 -16.25 -9.83 3.87
C ARG A 276 -16.66 -10.98 2.96
N GLY A 277 -15.79 -11.98 2.81
CA GLY A 277 -16.08 -13.17 2.01
C GLY A 277 -15.42 -13.15 0.63
N ILE A 278 -14.79 -12.03 0.25
CA ILE A 278 -13.88 -11.98 -0.90
C ILE A 278 -12.59 -12.71 -0.57
N LYS A 279 -12.20 -13.63 -1.44
CA LYS A 279 -10.92 -14.36 -1.36
C LYS A 279 -9.90 -13.71 -2.28
N VAL A 280 -8.73 -13.36 -1.76
CA VAL A 280 -7.66 -12.68 -2.50
C VAL A 280 -6.40 -13.53 -2.46
N ILE A 281 -5.88 -13.87 -3.62
CA ILE A 281 -4.52 -14.40 -3.75
C ILE A 281 -3.59 -13.22 -4.00
N GLU A 282 -2.61 -13.04 -3.12
CA GLU A 282 -1.56 -12.03 -3.28
C GLU A 282 -0.24 -12.69 -3.69
N MET A 283 0.24 -12.35 -4.88
CA MET A 283 1.52 -12.76 -5.44
C MET A 283 2.45 -11.53 -5.51
N CYS A 284 2.91 -11.05 -4.35
CA CYS A 284 3.68 -9.80 -4.25
C CYS A 284 4.83 -9.90 -3.24
N ARG A 285 5.85 -9.04 -3.39
CA ARG A 285 7.02 -8.90 -2.47
C ARG A 285 7.17 -7.44 -2.06
N VAL A 286 8.02 -7.15 -1.09
CA VAL A 286 8.36 -5.77 -0.70
C VAL A 286 7.15 -5.01 -0.11
N ILE A 287 6.69 -3.88 -0.69
CA ILE A 287 5.75 -2.95 -0.02
C ILE A 287 4.53 -2.58 -0.87
N ALA A 288 4.67 -2.09 -2.11
CA ALA A 288 3.54 -1.58 -2.91
C ALA A 288 2.42 -2.62 -3.12
N GLY A 289 2.70 -3.70 -3.85
CA GLY A 289 1.76 -4.81 -4.02
C GLY A 289 1.22 -5.39 -2.70
N PRO A 290 2.05 -5.70 -1.69
CA PRO A 290 1.56 -6.16 -0.39
C PRO A 290 0.66 -5.14 0.33
N THR A 291 0.85 -3.84 0.13
CA THR A 291 -0.04 -2.82 0.71
C THR A 291 -1.46 -2.93 0.16
N ILE A 292 -1.63 -3.31 -1.13
CA ILE A 292 -2.94 -3.58 -1.73
C ILE A 292 -3.69 -4.65 -0.93
N GLY A 293 -3.07 -5.82 -0.72
CA GLY A 293 -3.70 -6.90 0.04
C GLY A 293 -3.92 -6.53 1.51
N ARG A 294 -3.02 -5.74 2.12
CA ARG A 294 -3.18 -5.27 3.50
C ARG A 294 -4.44 -4.41 3.60
N SER A 295 -4.62 -3.44 2.71
CA SER A 295 -5.79 -2.58 2.70
C SER A 295 -7.08 -3.35 2.40
N LEU A 296 -7.08 -4.29 1.45
CA LEU A 296 -8.26 -5.16 1.21
C LEU A 296 -8.63 -5.99 2.44
N ALA A 297 -7.64 -6.49 3.19
CA ALA A 297 -7.88 -7.20 4.44
C ALA A 297 -8.49 -6.31 5.53
N ALA A 298 -8.16 -5.01 5.60
CA ALA A 298 -8.79 -4.06 6.52
C ALA A 298 -10.29 -3.86 6.22
N HIS A 299 -10.70 -4.06 4.96
CA HIS A 299 -12.10 -4.10 4.55
C HIS A 299 -12.74 -5.49 4.69
N GLY A 300 -12.08 -6.46 5.34
CA GLY A 300 -12.62 -7.78 5.66
C GLY A 300 -12.39 -8.87 4.61
N ALA A 301 -11.61 -8.62 3.56
CA ALA A 301 -11.25 -9.65 2.59
C ALA A 301 -10.35 -10.73 3.23
N GLN A 302 -10.54 -11.98 2.80
CA GLN A 302 -9.66 -13.08 3.13
C GLN A 302 -8.45 -13.06 2.19
N VAL A 303 -7.33 -12.51 2.65
CA VAL A 303 -6.12 -12.39 1.84
C VAL A 303 -5.13 -13.49 2.20
N LEU A 304 -4.79 -14.32 1.21
CA LEU A 304 -3.74 -15.33 1.28
C LEU A 304 -2.56 -14.89 0.43
N LYS A 305 -1.47 -14.49 1.08
CA LYS A 305 -0.20 -14.20 0.44
C LYS A 305 0.51 -15.49 0.10
N VAL A 306 0.85 -15.69 -1.17
CA VAL A 306 1.58 -16.87 -1.65
C VAL A 306 3.00 -16.43 -2.04
N THR A 307 4.00 -17.06 -1.43
CA THR A 307 5.42 -16.82 -1.74
C THR A 307 6.16 -18.14 -1.90
N GLY A 308 7.31 -18.14 -2.60
CA GLY A 308 8.16 -19.33 -2.65
C GLY A 308 9.03 -19.47 -1.40
N PRO A 309 9.32 -20.70 -0.93
CA PRO A 309 10.08 -20.94 0.32
C PRO A 309 11.54 -20.47 0.28
N LYS A 310 12.08 -20.19 -0.91
CA LYS A 310 13.45 -19.68 -1.11
C LYS A 310 13.48 -18.40 -1.94
N LEU A 311 12.35 -17.71 -2.03
CA LEU A 311 12.26 -16.47 -2.78
C LEU A 311 12.78 -15.32 -1.88
N PRO A 312 13.83 -14.58 -2.29
CA PRO A 312 14.37 -13.52 -1.45
C PRO A 312 13.32 -12.46 -1.10
N ASP A 313 13.44 -11.80 0.03
CA ASP A 313 12.62 -10.62 0.37
C ASP A 313 13.40 -9.76 1.37
N VAL A 314 12.84 -8.61 1.75
CA VAL A 314 13.38 -7.82 2.86
C VAL A 314 12.72 -8.29 4.16
N PRO A 315 13.49 -8.88 5.11
CA PRO A 315 12.89 -9.59 6.24
C PRO A 315 11.97 -8.74 7.10
N PHE A 316 12.28 -7.47 7.34
CA PHE A 316 11.50 -6.67 8.28
C PHE A 316 10.12 -6.25 7.74
N PHE A 317 9.95 -6.10 6.43
CA PHE A 317 8.69 -5.57 5.88
C PHE A 317 7.50 -6.48 6.17
N GLN A 318 7.72 -7.78 6.33
CA GLN A 318 6.67 -8.72 6.73
C GLN A 318 6.06 -8.41 8.13
N VAL A 319 6.68 -7.59 8.98
CA VAL A 319 6.09 -7.14 10.25
C VAL A 319 4.92 -6.18 10.04
N ASP A 320 4.97 -5.39 8.97
CA ASP A 320 3.92 -4.42 8.62
C ASP A 320 2.98 -4.98 7.54
N VAL A 321 3.52 -5.29 6.35
CA VAL A 321 2.70 -5.48 5.16
C VAL A 321 1.93 -6.80 5.13
N ASN A 322 2.18 -7.72 6.07
CA ASN A 322 1.38 -8.95 6.22
C ASN A 322 0.24 -8.81 7.25
N THR A 323 0.06 -7.63 7.85
CA THR A 323 -1.05 -7.36 8.77
C THR A 323 -2.40 -7.66 8.12
N GLY A 324 -3.28 -8.37 8.83
CA GLY A 324 -4.59 -8.77 8.32
C GLY A 324 -4.62 -10.05 7.48
N LYS A 325 -3.46 -10.64 7.12
CA LYS A 325 -3.37 -11.71 6.11
C LYS A 325 -3.05 -13.08 6.69
N HIS A 326 -3.35 -14.11 5.91
CA HIS A 326 -2.67 -15.41 5.97
C HIS A 326 -1.52 -15.43 4.97
N THR A 327 -0.48 -16.23 5.23
CA THR A 327 0.67 -16.33 4.32
C THR A 327 1.12 -17.78 4.18
N THR A 328 1.37 -18.25 2.97
CA THR A 328 1.77 -19.65 2.73
C THR A 328 2.95 -19.75 1.75
N HIS A 329 3.66 -20.87 1.84
CA HIS A 329 4.71 -21.22 0.89
C HIS A 329 4.21 -22.23 -0.13
N LEU A 330 4.32 -21.88 -1.41
CA LEU A 330 4.10 -22.78 -2.53
C LEU A 330 5.20 -22.52 -3.56
N ASP A 331 5.97 -23.56 -3.91
CA ASP A 331 6.91 -23.49 -5.02
C ASP A 331 6.19 -23.90 -6.31
N LEU A 332 5.73 -22.92 -7.09
CA LEU A 332 4.96 -23.17 -8.32
C LEU A 332 5.74 -23.92 -9.41
N ARG A 333 7.04 -24.18 -9.23
CA ARG A 333 7.84 -25.07 -10.09
C ARG A 333 7.62 -26.56 -9.76
N ASN A 334 7.16 -26.86 -8.55
CA ASN A 334 6.75 -28.18 -8.13
C ASN A 334 5.30 -28.41 -8.58
N GLN A 335 5.04 -29.54 -9.23
CA GLN A 335 3.71 -29.83 -9.78
C GLN A 335 2.63 -30.03 -8.72
N THR A 336 2.97 -30.56 -7.55
CA THR A 336 2.03 -30.73 -6.43
C THR A 336 1.63 -29.37 -5.84
N ASP A 337 2.60 -28.48 -5.65
CA ASP A 337 2.35 -27.13 -5.16
C ASP A 337 1.59 -26.30 -6.20
N LEU A 338 1.94 -26.42 -7.48
CA LEU A 338 1.22 -25.77 -8.57
C LEU A 338 -0.25 -26.23 -8.62
N LYS A 339 -0.52 -27.53 -8.47
CA LYS A 339 -1.89 -28.05 -8.39
C LYS A 339 -2.63 -27.50 -7.17
N THR A 340 -1.96 -27.43 -6.03
CA THR A 340 -2.52 -26.84 -4.80
C THR A 340 -2.86 -25.36 -5.01
N PHE A 341 -1.95 -24.60 -5.61
CA PHE A 341 -2.16 -23.20 -5.98
C PHE A 341 -3.32 -23.03 -6.95
N GLN A 342 -3.42 -23.86 -8.00
CA GLN A 342 -4.51 -23.80 -8.97
C GLN A 342 -5.87 -24.04 -8.33
N ASN A 343 -5.97 -24.96 -7.35
CA ASN A 343 -7.19 -25.16 -6.58
C ASN A 343 -7.56 -23.92 -5.75
N LEU A 344 -6.57 -23.31 -5.08
CA LEU A 344 -6.78 -22.06 -4.33
C LEU A 344 -7.22 -20.92 -5.26
N LEU A 345 -6.59 -20.78 -6.41
CA LEU A 345 -6.90 -19.77 -7.42
C LEU A 345 -8.32 -19.96 -7.99
N ALA A 346 -8.75 -21.21 -8.20
CA ALA A 346 -10.11 -21.55 -8.62
C ALA A 346 -11.19 -21.17 -7.58
N GLU A 347 -10.79 -20.88 -6.34
CA GLU A 347 -11.67 -20.37 -5.29
C GLU A 347 -11.52 -18.86 -5.04
N ALA A 348 -10.49 -18.20 -5.60
CA ALA A 348 -10.21 -16.79 -5.37
C ALA A 348 -11.15 -15.87 -6.19
N ASP A 349 -11.28 -14.63 -5.77
CA ASP A 349 -12.01 -13.56 -6.46
C ASP A 349 -11.06 -12.54 -7.08
N VAL A 350 -9.97 -12.27 -6.36
CA VAL A 350 -8.95 -11.30 -6.74
C VAL A 350 -7.59 -12.00 -6.82
N LEU A 351 -6.84 -11.72 -7.87
CA LEU A 351 -5.41 -12.00 -7.95
C LEU A 351 -4.66 -10.66 -7.96
N ILE A 352 -3.76 -10.45 -7.01
CA ILE A 352 -2.82 -9.32 -7.00
C ILE A 352 -1.49 -9.83 -7.53
N ASP A 353 -1.02 -9.27 -8.64
CA ASP A 353 0.25 -9.57 -9.29
C ASP A 353 1.19 -8.37 -9.15
N GLY A 354 2.21 -8.53 -8.29
CA GLY A 354 3.29 -7.56 -8.12
C GLY A 354 4.60 -8.00 -8.79
N TYR A 355 4.55 -9.00 -9.68
CA TYR A 355 5.70 -9.40 -10.48
C TYR A 355 5.72 -8.63 -11.81
N ARG A 356 6.88 -8.71 -12.49
CA ARG A 356 7.03 -8.12 -13.83
C ARG A 356 5.92 -8.62 -14.76
N PRO A 357 5.38 -7.76 -15.63
CA PRO A 357 4.33 -8.15 -16.57
C PRO A 357 4.62 -9.46 -17.29
N GLY A 358 3.70 -10.42 -17.18
CA GLY A 358 3.79 -11.74 -17.81
C GLY A 358 4.62 -12.79 -17.05
N ALA A 359 5.30 -12.43 -15.95
CA ALA A 359 6.16 -13.37 -15.21
C ALA A 359 5.38 -14.57 -14.63
N LEU A 360 4.11 -14.39 -14.29
CA LEU A 360 3.24 -15.43 -13.75
C LEU A 360 2.41 -16.17 -14.82
N ALA A 361 2.49 -15.78 -16.10
CA ALA A 361 1.67 -16.37 -17.17
C ALA A 361 1.86 -17.89 -17.29
N LYS A 362 3.11 -18.35 -17.17
CA LYS A 362 3.45 -19.79 -17.20
C LYS A 362 2.83 -20.63 -16.07
N PHE A 363 2.28 -19.99 -15.04
CA PHE A 363 1.60 -20.65 -13.93
C PHE A 363 0.06 -20.56 -14.04
N GLY A 364 -0.47 -20.01 -15.14
CA GLY A 364 -1.91 -19.83 -15.37
C GLY A 364 -2.49 -18.57 -14.71
N CYS A 365 -1.64 -17.61 -14.34
CA CYS A 365 -2.04 -16.37 -13.67
C CYS A 365 -2.26 -15.20 -14.62
N ASP A 366 -2.08 -15.37 -15.94
CA ASP A 366 -2.35 -14.30 -16.88
C ASP A 366 -3.87 -14.08 -17.08
N PRO A 367 -4.28 -12.90 -17.58
CA PRO A 367 -5.69 -12.55 -17.72
C PRO A 367 -6.49 -13.52 -18.59
N ALA A 368 -5.89 -14.08 -19.65
CA ALA A 368 -6.58 -15.02 -20.53
C ALA A 368 -6.80 -16.37 -19.83
N SER A 369 -5.78 -16.85 -19.11
CA SER A 369 -5.89 -18.05 -18.26
C SER A 369 -6.96 -17.90 -17.18
N LEU A 370 -7.02 -16.73 -16.51
CA LEU A 370 -8.06 -16.45 -15.51
C LEU A 370 -9.46 -16.37 -16.11
N ALA A 371 -9.62 -15.78 -17.30
CA ALA A 371 -10.91 -15.74 -17.99
C ALA A 371 -11.40 -17.16 -18.33
N LYS A 372 -10.50 -18.04 -18.77
CA LYS A 372 -10.82 -19.46 -19.01
C LYS A 372 -11.21 -20.18 -17.70
N LEU A 373 -10.46 -19.95 -16.63
CA LEU A 373 -10.77 -20.51 -15.32
C LEU A 373 -12.12 -20.01 -14.80
N ALA A 374 -12.46 -18.73 -15.02
CA ALA A 374 -13.74 -18.14 -14.63
C ALA A 374 -14.93 -18.90 -15.22
N GLN A 375 -14.83 -19.35 -16.47
CA GLN A 375 -15.87 -20.13 -17.12
C GLN A 375 -16.03 -21.51 -16.49
N GLN A 376 -14.91 -22.18 -16.23
CA GLN A 376 -14.88 -23.52 -15.63
C GLN A 376 -15.52 -23.56 -14.23
N ARG A 377 -15.47 -22.45 -13.50
CA ARG A 377 -16.03 -22.30 -12.15
C ARG A 377 -17.44 -21.66 -12.13
N GLY A 378 -18.23 -21.88 -13.18
CA GLY A 378 -19.62 -21.41 -13.27
C GLY A 378 -19.73 -19.93 -13.65
N ASN A 379 -18.85 -19.45 -14.52
CA ASN A 379 -18.76 -18.05 -14.92
C ASN A 379 -18.62 -17.10 -13.71
N ARG A 380 -17.76 -17.42 -12.74
CA ARG A 380 -17.42 -16.50 -11.65
C ARG A 380 -16.17 -15.72 -11.99
N GLY A 381 -16.37 -14.47 -12.42
CA GLY A 381 -15.31 -13.58 -12.91
C GLY A 381 -14.20 -13.29 -11.88
N PHE A 382 -13.03 -12.92 -12.39
CA PHE A 382 -11.88 -12.50 -11.58
C PHE A 382 -11.69 -10.99 -11.63
N VAL A 383 -11.08 -10.46 -10.58
CA VAL A 383 -10.41 -9.16 -10.61
C VAL A 383 -8.92 -9.42 -10.58
N TYR A 384 -8.21 -9.05 -11.63
CA TYR A 384 -6.76 -9.10 -11.69
C TYR A 384 -6.20 -7.71 -11.44
N VAL A 385 -5.33 -7.56 -10.45
CA VAL A 385 -4.70 -6.29 -10.08
C VAL A 385 -3.21 -6.41 -10.39
N ALA A 386 -2.76 -5.72 -11.43
CA ALA A 386 -1.34 -5.60 -11.75
C ALA A 386 -0.77 -4.34 -11.10
N GLU A 387 0.30 -4.53 -10.34
CA GLU A 387 1.13 -3.47 -9.78
C GLU A 387 2.57 -3.68 -10.25
N ASP A 388 3.17 -2.63 -10.81
CA ASP A 388 4.57 -2.64 -11.22
C ASP A 388 5.19 -1.24 -11.07
N CYS A 389 6.47 -1.09 -11.43
CA CYS A 389 7.17 0.18 -11.24
C CYS A 389 6.83 1.22 -12.33
N PHE A 390 6.86 0.82 -13.60
CA PHE A 390 6.82 1.75 -14.73
C PHE A 390 5.41 1.99 -15.28
N GLY A 391 4.55 0.98 -15.25
CA GLY A 391 3.21 1.02 -15.81
C GLY A 391 3.21 1.00 -17.35
N GLY A 392 2.02 1.17 -17.93
CA GLY A 392 1.87 1.26 -19.39
C GLY A 392 1.97 -0.08 -20.14
N THR A 393 1.84 -1.22 -19.46
CA THR A 393 1.78 -2.53 -20.15
C THR A 393 0.65 -2.53 -21.20
N GLY A 394 1.01 -2.74 -22.47
CA GLY A 394 0.08 -2.74 -23.60
C GLY A 394 -0.23 -1.35 -24.19
N VAL A 395 0.38 -0.28 -23.66
CA VAL A 395 0.20 1.09 -24.14
C VAL A 395 1.29 1.46 -25.14
N PRO A 396 0.95 1.91 -26.37
CA PRO A 396 1.94 2.35 -27.34
C PRO A 396 2.85 3.45 -26.79
N GLY A 397 4.16 3.32 -27.03
CA GLY A 397 5.18 4.26 -26.55
C GLY A 397 5.66 4.03 -25.12
N ALA A 398 4.99 3.18 -24.33
CA ALA A 398 5.40 2.83 -22.97
C ALA A 398 6.54 1.78 -22.94
N GLU A 399 7.70 2.13 -23.49
CA GLU A 399 8.82 1.19 -23.72
C GLU A 399 9.42 0.58 -22.46
N TRP A 400 9.31 1.26 -21.30
CA TRP A 400 9.80 0.78 -20.01
C TRP A 400 8.85 -0.15 -19.25
N ALA A 401 7.65 -0.44 -19.76
CA ALA A 401 6.64 -1.22 -19.04
C ALA A 401 7.13 -2.61 -18.55
N GLY A 402 8.04 -3.25 -19.29
CA GLY A 402 8.60 -4.56 -18.93
C GLY A 402 9.82 -4.52 -17.99
N ARG A 403 10.30 -3.32 -17.62
CA ARG A 403 11.53 -3.16 -16.82
C ARG A 403 11.30 -3.52 -15.36
N ARG A 404 12.41 -3.85 -14.68
CA ARG A 404 12.42 -4.08 -13.23
C ARG A 404 12.48 -2.74 -12.52
N GLY A 405 11.77 -2.59 -11.42
CA GLY A 405 11.85 -1.37 -10.65
C GLY A 405 11.38 -1.52 -9.20
N TRP A 406 11.54 -0.41 -8.50
CA TRP A 406 11.34 -0.19 -7.07
C TRP A 406 10.87 1.25 -6.91
N GLN A 407 10.38 1.63 -5.73
CA GLN A 407 10.02 3.03 -5.50
C GLN A 407 11.17 3.98 -5.87
N GLN A 408 12.39 3.72 -5.42
CA GLN A 408 13.52 4.62 -5.69
C GLN A 408 13.79 4.79 -7.20
N ILE A 409 13.47 3.77 -8.00
CA ILE A 409 13.59 3.81 -9.46
C ILE A 409 12.51 4.74 -10.02
N ALA A 410 11.26 4.61 -9.56
CA ALA A 410 10.19 5.53 -9.93
C ALA A 410 10.54 6.97 -9.52
N ASP A 411 10.93 7.19 -8.27
CA ASP A 411 11.27 8.51 -7.74
C ASP A 411 12.38 9.19 -8.57
N CYS A 412 13.38 8.41 -9.00
CA CYS A 412 14.47 8.90 -9.85
C CYS A 412 13.98 9.23 -11.27
N VAL A 413 13.28 8.32 -11.92
CA VAL A 413 12.93 8.49 -13.34
C VAL A 413 11.83 9.51 -13.57
N THR A 414 10.91 9.69 -12.62
CA THR A 414 9.81 10.65 -12.72
C THR A 414 10.23 12.06 -12.30
N GLY A 415 11.33 12.20 -11.55
CA GLY A 415 11.86 13.49 -11.10
C GLY A 415 11.44 13.91 -9.70
N VAL A 416 10.77 13.04 -8.95
CA VAL A 416 10.56 13.22 -7.51
C VAL A 416 11.91 13.38 -6.78
N ALA A 417 12.93 12.61 -7.14
CA ALA A 417 14.25 12.71 -6.53
C ALA A 417 14.93 14.08 -6.80
N TRP A 418 14.70 14.66 -7.98
CA TRP A 418 15.16 16.02 -8.28
C TRP A 418 14.40 17.08 -7.49
N ALA A 419 13.07 16.93 -7.36
CA ALA A 419 12.27 17.81 -6.51
C ALA A 419 12.77 17.79 -5.06
N GLN A 420 13.04 16.60 -4.52
CA GLN A 420 13.59 16.41 -3.18
C GLN A 420 15.00 17.03 -3.04
N GLY A 421 15.88 16.87 -4.02
CA GLY A 421 17.20 17.52 -4.03
C GLY A 421 17.11 19.05 -3.93
N MET A 422 16.22 19.66 -4.70
CA MET A 422 15.94 21.11 -4.64
C MET A 422 15.34 21.53 -3.29
N PHE A 423 14.43 20.74 -2.73
CA PHE A 423 13.90 20.97 -1.38
C PHE A 423 15.02 20.98 -0.34
N MET A 424 15.96 20.05 -0.47
CA MET A 424 17.13 19.93 0.39
C MET A 424 18.22 20.99 0.15
N SER A 425 17.98 21.94 -0.77
CA SER A 425 18.95 22.99 -1.15
C SER A 425 20.25 22.42 -1.72
N LEU A 426 20.18 21.26 -2.39
CA LEU A 426 21.32 20.68 -3.10
C LEU A 426 21.44 21.31 -4.48
N GLU A 427 22.67 21.68 -4.86
CA GLU A 427 22.94 22.30 -6.16
C GLU A 427 23.15 21.23 -7.23
N ASN A 428 22.28 21.22 -8.24
CA ASN A 428 22.32 20.29 -9.37
C ASN A 428 22.46 18.81 -8.97
N GLU A 429 21.79 18.41 -7.89
CA GLU A 429 21.91 17.07 -7.34
C GLU A 429 20.54 16.53 -6.86
N PRO A 430 20.14 15.33 -7.31
CA PRO A 430 18.93 14.66 -6.85
C PRO A 430 19.14 13.98 -5.48
N SER A 431 18.06 13.74 -4.75
CA SER A 431 18.07 12.96 -3.51
C SER A 431 16.81 12.11 -3.44
N VAL A 432 16.93 10.82 -3.15
CA VAL A 432 15.74 9.97 -3.02
C VAL A 432 14.96 10.37 -1.74
N PRO A 433 13.62 10.53 -1.81
CA PRO A 433 12.82 10.86 -0.64
C PRO A 433 12.93 9.84 0.51
N PRO A 434 12.69 10.28 1.77
CA PRO A 434 12.62 9.36 2.90
C PRO A 434 11.35 8.51 2.85
N MET A 435 11.41 7.32 3.46
CA MET A 435 10.30 6.39 3.65
C MET A 435 9.71 5.84 2.34
N PRO A 436 8.96 4.73 2.37
CA PRO A 436 8.41 4.10 1.18
C PRO A 436 7.06 4.76 0.80
N MET A 437 7.04 6.09 0.71
CA MET A 437 5.80 6.85 0.53
C MET A 437 5.09 6.49 -0.79
N SER A 438 5.81 6.45 -1.91
CA SER A 438 5.26 6.05 -3.21
C SER A 438 4.81 4.59 -3.25
N ASP A 439 5.48 3.68 -2.53
CA ASP A 439 5.03 2.29 -2.38
C ASP A 439 3.65 2.24 -1.69
N TYR A 440 3.49 2.91 -0.55
CA TYR A 440 2.20 2.94 0.15
C TYR A 440 1.10 3.63 -0.65
N GLY A 441 1.43 4.76 -1.28
CA GLY A 441 0.54 5.48 -2.18
C GLY A 441 0.05 4.63 -3.35
N THR A 442 0.96 3.91 -4.00
CA THR A 442 0.65 2.95 -5.07
C THR A 442 -0.22 1.80 -4.57
N GLY A 443 0.08 1.28 -3.38
CA GLY A 443 -0.74 0.25 -2.73
C GLY A 443 -2.18 0.71 -2.44
N ALA A 444 -2.35 1.97 -2.04
CA ALA A 444 -3.67 2.57 -1.83
C ALA A 444 -4.44 2.75 -3.15
N LEU A 445 -3.77 3.19 -4.23
CA LEU A 445 -4.37 3.23 -5.58
C LEU A 445 -4.78 1.84 -6.06
N GLY A 446 -3.94 0.83 -5.85
CA GLY A 446 -4.23 -0.56 -6.20
C GLY A 446 -5.41 -1.13 -5.42
N CYS A 447 -5.58 -0.77 -4.15
CA CYS A 447 -6.75 -1.11 -3.35
C CYS A 447 -8.04 -0.53 -3.96
N VAL A 448 -8.04 0.76 -4.29
CA VAL A 448 -9.17 1.42 -4.97
C VAL A 448 -9.48 0.73 -6.30
N ALA A 449 -8.46 0.46 -7.12
CA ALA A 449 -8.64 -0.19 -8.41
C ALA A 449 -9.26 -1.60 -8.25
N ALA A 450 -8.81 -2.37 -7.26
CA ALA A 450 -9.39 -3.67 -6.94
C ALA A 450 -10.87 -3.56 -6.52
N MET A 451 -11.22 -2.58 -5.69
CA MET A 451 -12.61 -2.34 -5.25
C MET A 451 -13.50 -1.90 -6.42
N VAL A 452 -12.98 -1.09 -7.35
CA VAL A 452 -13.67 -0.78 -8.60
C VAL A 452 -13.90 -2.05 -9.41
N GLY A 453 -12.86 -2.87 -9.62
CA GLY A 453 -12.98 -4.13 -10.36
C GLY A 453 -14.01 -5.08 -9.75
N LEU A 454 -14.03 -5.19 -8.41
CA LEU A 454 -15.02 -6.00 -7.69
C LEU A 454 -16.45 -5.46 -7.87
N TYR A 455 -16.63 -4.13 -7.78
CA TYR A 455 -17.92 -3.50 -8.00
C TYR A 455 -18.41 -3.71 -9.44
N GLN A 456 -17.54 -3.54 -10.43
CA GLN A 456 -17.87 -3.73 -11.84
C GLN A 456 -18.18 -5.20 -12.13
N ARG A 457 -17.41 -6.14 -11.58
CA ARG A 457 -17.69 -7.58 -11.66
C ARG A 457 -19.09 -7.89 -11.13
N GLU A 458 -19.46 -7.30 -10.01
CA GLU A 458 -20.76 -7.58 -9.39
C GLU A 458 -21.93 -6.97 -10.18
N THR A 459 -21.76 -5.73 -10.66
CA THR A 459 -22.86 -4.96 -11.28
C THR A 459 -22.99 -5.14 -12.79
N LYS A 460 -21.89 -5.51 -13.46
CA LYS A 460 -21.85 -5.71 -14.92
C LYS A 460 -21.47 -7.13 -15.31
N GLY A 461 -20.97 -7.93 -14.38
CA GLY A 461 -20.42 -9.24 -14.70
C GLY A 461 -19.02 -9.15 -15.30
N GLY A 462 -18.62 -10.20 -16.00
CA GLY A 462 -17.28 -10.37 -16.60
C GLY A 462 -16.12 -10.49 -15.60
N SER A 463 -14.90 -10.48 -16.13
CA SER A 463 -13.65 -10.34 -15.36
C SER A 463 -13.00 -8.99 -15.64
N TRP A 464 -12.27 -8.44 -14.69
CA TRP A 464 -11.75 -7.07 -14.75
C TRP A 464 -10.25 -7.02 -14.49
N MET A 465 -9.56 -6.24 -15.30
CA MET A 465 -8.14 -5.95 -15.23
C MET A 465 -7.97 -4.56 -14.64
N CYS A 466 -7.26 -4.50 -13.52
CA CYS A 466 -6.93 -3.28 -12.80
C CYS A 466 -5.42 -3.08 -12.86
N ARG A 467 -4.96 -1.88 -13.20
CA ARG A 467 -3.52 -1.54 -13.24
C ARG A 467 -3.23 -0.23 -12.55
N THR A 468 -2.12 -0.20 -11.83
CA THR A 468 -1.47 1.01 -11.30
C THR A 468 0.05 0.78 -11.33
N SER A 469 0.82 1.84 -11.14
CA SER A 469 2.27 1.71 -10.99
C SER A 469 2.85 2.77 -10.05
N LEU A 470 4.06 2.54 -9.59
CA LEU A 470 4.83 3.54 -8.83
C LEU A 470 4.96 4.84 -9.62
N CYS A 471 5.29 4.77 -10.91
CA CYS A 471 5.34 5.96 -11.76
C CYS A 471 3.98 6.67 -11.88
N GLN A 472 2.85 5.95 -11.90
CA GLN A 472 1.54 6.59 -11.94
C GLN A 472 1.20 7.34 -10.66
N TYR A 473 1.63 6.83 -9.49
CA TYR A 473 1.54 7.58 -8.24
C TYR A 473 2.37 8.87 -8.31
N ASP A 474 3.64 8.77 -8.68
CA ASP A 474 4.55 9.92 -8.79
C ASP A 474 4.07 10.96 -9.80
N ILE A 475 3.54 10.53 -10.95
CA ILE A 475 2.97 11.42 -11.97
C ILE A 475 1.78 12.19 -11.40
N PHE A 476 0.89 11.51 -10.67
CA PHE A 476 -0.25 12.18 -10.04
C PHE A 476 0.24 13.20 -9.00
N LEU A 477 1.22 12.81 -8.18
CA LEU A 477 1.85 13.65 -7.17
C LEU A 477 2.48 14.91 -7.78
N LEU A 478 3.27 14.77 -8.85
CA LEU A 478 3.95 15.88 -9.52
C LEU A 478 2.98 16.78 -10.30
N LYS A 479 1.90 16.23 -10.88
CA LYS A 479 0.87 17.01 -11.57
C LYS A 479 0.08 17.94 -10.65
N LEU A 480 -0.04 17.62 -9.36
CA LEU A 480 -0.66 18.49 -8.37
C LEU A 480 0.21 19.70 -7.99
N GLY A 481 1.47 19.70 -8.42
CA GLY A 481 2.48 20.66 -8.02
C GLY A 481 3.10 20.34 -6.66
N LEU A 482 4.22 20.99 -6.38
CA LEU A 482 4.88 20.93 -5.09
C LEU A 482 4.13 21.78 -4.06
N LEU A 483 4.43 21.58 -2.79
CA LEU A 483 3.99 22.45 -1.70
C LEU A 483 4.41 23.90 -1.98
N PRO A 484 3.60 24.90 -1.60
CA PRO A 484 3.96 26.31 -1.73
C PRO A 484 5.31 26.61 -1.06
N GLN A 485 6.06 27.58 -1.61
CA GLN A 485 7.40 27.92 -1.11
C GLN A 485 7.43 28.22 0.39
N GLN A 486 6.44 28.95 0.91
CA GLN A 486 6.32 29.25 2.34
C GLN A 486 6.24 27.98 3.20
N GLU A 487 5.52 26.96 2.74
CA GLU A 487 5.40 25.69 3.46
C GLU A 487 6.68 24.86 3.34
N GLN A 488 7.35 24.89 2.19
CA GLN A 488 8.68 24.29 2.05
C GLN A 488 9.69 24.94 3.00
N GLU A 489 9.71 26.28 3.12
CA GLU A 489 10.57 27.00 4.06
C GLU A 489 10.28 26.62 5.51
N ARG A 490 9.00 26.49 5.88
CA ARG A 490 8.60 25.99 7.21
C ARG A 490 9.14 24.59 7.45
N LEU A 491 8.98 23.67 6.49
CA LEU A 491 9.49 22.30 6.60
C LEU A 491 11.02 22.29 6.71
N ARG A 492 11.74 23.09 5.92
CA ARG A 492 13.21 23.23 6.05
C ARG A 492 13.61 23.65 7.45
N ALA A 493 12.89 24.60 8.06
CA ALA A 493 13.15 25.04 9.42
C ALA A 493 12.88 23.93 10.46
N VAL A 494 11.76 23.20 10.33
CA VAL A 494 11.42 22.09 11.23
C VAL A 494 12.44 20.95 11.15
N PHE A 495 12.87 20.62 9.94
CA PHE A 495 13.73 19.47 9.67
C PHE A 495 15.22 19.82 9.60
N ALA A 496 15.60 21.05 9.97
CA ALA A 496 16.98 21.53 9.97
C ALA A 496 17.94 20.60 10.73
N GLY A 497 19.20 20.57 10.30
CA GLY A 497 20.25 19.77 10.94
C GLY A 497 20.65 18.54 10.12
N PRO A 498 20.84 17.36 10.73
CA PRO A 498 21.41 16.18 10.05
C PRO A 498 20.69 15.76 8.77
N PHE A 499 19.37 15.92 8.69
CA PHE A 499 18.60 15.56 7.50
C PHE A 499 19.00 16.39 6.27
N PHE A 500 19.21 17.71 6.43
CA PHE A 500 19.67 18.59 5.34
C PHE A 500 21.17 18.49 5.03
N LYS A 501 21.90 17.59 5.71
CA LYS A 501 23.31 17.29 5.39
C LYS A 501 23.45 16.05 4.49
N LEU A 502 22.35 15.36 4.22
CA LEU A 502 22.33 14.17 3.39
C LEU A 502 22.49 14.54 1.91
N ARG A 503 23.05 13.61 1.14
CA ARG A 503 23.40 13.75 -0.28
C ARG A 503 22.82 12.62 -1.10
N HIS A 504 22.92 12.70 -2.42
CA HIS A 504 22.42 11.67 -3.36
C HIS A 504 22.88 10.24 -3.00
N TYR A 505 24.10 10.11 -2.50
CA TYR A 505 24.71 8.83 -2.14
C TYR A 505 24.32 8.32 -0.75
N ASP A 506 23.51 9.04 0.03
CA ASP A 506 23.04 8.52 1.32
C ASP A 506 21.89 7.54 1.09
N SER A 507 22.04 6.33 1.62
CA SER A 507 21.04 5.27 1.42
C SER A 507 19.67 5.67 1.98
N VAL A 508 18.59 5.16 1.38
CA VAL A 508 17.21 5.40 1.86
C VAL A 508 17.04 5.05 3.34
N ASP A 509 17.75 4.05 3.87
CA ASP A 509 17.73 3.75 5.30
C ASP A 509 18.34 4.87 6.16
N LYS A 510 19.41 5.50 5.69
CA LYS A 510 20.04 6.65 6.34
C LYS A 510 19.14 7.88 6.22
N VAL A 511 18.61 8.15 5.02
CA VAL A 511 17.69 9.26 4.74
C VAL A 511 16.43 9.17 5.60
N SER A 512 15.77 8.01 5.59
CA SER A 512 14.57 7.75 6.40
C SER A 512 14.89 7.78 7.90
N GLY A 513 16.05 7.27 8.31
CA GLY A 513 16.46 7.27 9.71
C GLY A 513 16.65 8.68 10.28
N GLU A 514 17.28 9.59 9.54
CA GLU A 514 17.42 10.99 9.98
C GLU A 514 16.08 11.75 9.89
N ALA A 515 15.26 11.49 8.86
CA ALA A 515 13.90 12.03 8.75
C ALA A 515 13.06 11.65 9.97
N LEU A 516 13.01 10.36 10.33
CA LEU A 516 12.22 9.86 11.46
C LEU A 516 12.67 10.45 12.79
N LYS A 517 13.98 10.54 13.04
CA LYS A 517 14.49 11.19 14.26
C LYS A 517 14.02 12.65 14.36
N ALA A 518 14.00 13.37 13.24
CA ALA A 518 13.52 14.74 13.20
C ALA A 518 12.00 14.81 13.40
N MET A 519 11.23 13.93 12.75
CA MET A 519 9.78 13.80 12.95
C MET A 519 9.41 13.45 14.39
N GLN A 520 10.13 12.55 15.05
CA GLN A 520 9.90 12.19 16.45
C GLN A 520 10.09 13.37 17.41
N ARG A 521 11.02 14.29 17.09
CA ARG A 521 11.22 15.52 17.86
C ARG A 521 10.13 16.55 17.59
N ALA A 522 9.77 16.75 16.31
CA ALA A 522 8.83 17.78 15.90
C ALA A 522 7.37 17.39 16.19
N TYR A 523 7.04 16.11 16.02
CA TYR A 523 5.67 15.57 15.98
C TYR A 523 5.56 14.27 16.79
N PRO A 524 5.86 14.28 18.11
CA PRO A 524 5.87 13.06 18.93
C PRO A 524 4.52 12.33 18.97
N HIS A 525 3.40 13.04 18.78
CA HIS A 525 2.06 12.46 18.72
C HIS A 525 1.92 11.45 17.56
N LEU A 526 2.60 11.62 16.42
CA LEU A 526 2.55 10.65 15.32
C LEU A 526 3.05 9.24 15.71
N PHE A 527 3.74 9.14 16.84
CA PHE A 527 4.31 7.91 17.39
C PHE A 527 3.57 7.44 18.66
N GLY A 528 2.50 8.13 19.05
CA GLY A 528 1.69 7.81 20.22
C GLY A 528 0.81 6.57 20.05
N PRO A 529 0.26 6.02 21.14
CA PRO A 529 -0.63 4.86 21.10
C PRO A 529 -1.95 5.13 20.35
N GLU A 530 -2.45 6.35 20.33
CA GLU A 530 -3.75 6.75 19.76
C GLU A 530 -3.83 6.59 18.23
N LEU A 531 -2.70 6.62 17.53
CA LEU A 531 -2.61 6.40 16.09
C LEU A 531 -2.27 4.96 15.72
N MET A 532 -2.19 4.07 16.71
CA MET A 532 -1.60 2.74 16.56
C MET A 532 -2.53 1.65 17.04
N LEU A 533 -2.40 0.48 16.44
CA LEU A 533 -2.98 -0.77 16.89
C LEU A 533 -1.88 -1.70 17.36
N LYS A 534 -2.23 -2.60 18.26
CA LYS A 534 -1.36 -3.67 18.71
C LYS A 534 -2.13 -4.96 18.94
N ALA A 535 -1.50 -6.09 18.66
CA ALA A 535 -2.06 -7.40 18.91
C ALA A 535 -0.94 -8.43 19.07
N LYS A 536 -1.23 -9.55 19.76
CA LYS A 536 -0.32 -10.70 19.76
C LYS A 536 -0.44 -11.43 18.42
N SER A 537 0.71 -11.71 17.80
CA SER A 537 0.78 -12.52 16.59
C SER A 537 1.04 -13.98 16.91
N LYS A 538 0.14 -14.87 16.50
CA LYS A 538 0.40 -16.32 16.48
C LYS A 538 1.57 -16.66 15.55
N GLY A 539 1.64 -15.97 14.40
CA GLY A 539 2.70 -16.12 13.41
C GLY A 539 4.10 -15.86 13.94
N PHE A 540 4.21 -14.91 14.87
CA PHE A 540 5.44 -14.59 15.57
C PHE A 540 5.41 -15.14 16.99
N ASN A 541 4.92 -16.36 17.26
CA ASN A 541 5.05 -17.01 18.58
C ASN A 541 4.53 -16.18 19.77
N GLY A 542 3.39 -15.50 19.62
CA GLY A 542 2.77 -14.68 20.67
C GLY A 542 3.46 -13.33 20.93
N LYS A 543 4.31 -12.87 20.01
CA LYS A 543 4.97 -11.55 20.07
C LYS A 543 3.97 -10.44 19.80
N GLU A 544 4.15 -9.30 20.46
CA GLU A 544 3.31 -8.12 20.19
C GLU A 544 3.74 -7.50 18.87
N ILE A 545 2.80 -7.30 17.95
CA ILE A 545 2.99 -6.50 16.75
C ILE A 545 2.23 -5.20 16.95
N ARG A 546 2.87 -4.08 16.64
CA ARG A 546 2.25 -2.75 16.61
C ARG A 546 2.33 -2.18 15.20
N TRP A 547 1.27 -1.53 14.73
CA TRP A 547 1.19 -0.90 13.40
C TRP A 547 0.20 0.28 13.41
N PRO A 548 0.21 1.19 12.41
CA PRO A 548 -0.73 2.31 12.34
C PRO A 548 -2.20 1.90 12.18
N ARG A 549 -3.11 2.69 12.76
CA ARG A 549 -4.56 2.60 12.53
C ARG A 549 -4.92 2.96 11.09
N GLU A 550 -6.04 2.42 10.60
CA GLU A 550 -6.59 2.82 9.30
C GLU A 550 -7.09 4.28 9.34
N ALA A 551 -6.83 5.00 8.26
CA ALA A 551 -7.08 6.43 8.17
C ALA A 551 -8.54 6.80 7.86
N ILE A 552 -9.43 5.82 7.68
CA ILE A 552 -10.79 6.05 7.19
C ILE A 552 -11.85 5.46 8.11
N GLU A 553 -12.95 6.19 8.24
CA GLU A 553 -14.16 5.74 8.92
C GLU A 553 -15.34 5.91 7.96
N VAL A 554 -16.17 4.86 7.82
CA VAL A 554 -17.37 4.87 6.97
C VAL A 554 -18.58 4.44 7.80
N GLY A 555 -19.61 5.28 7.84
CA GLY A 555 -20.82 5.03 8.63
C GLY A 555 -21.44 3.66 8.34
N GLY A 556 -21.61 2.85 9.39
CA GLY A 556 -22.19 1.52 9.30
C GLY A 556 -21.30 0.46 8.65
N LEU A 557 -20.00 0.71 8.47
CA LEU A 557 -19.01 -0.30 8.09
C LEU A 557 -17.85 -0.29 9.07
N LEU A 558 -17.32 -1.48 9.35
CA LEU A 558 -16.09 -1.67 10.08
C LEU A 558 -14.92 -1.69 9.09
N ILE A 559 -13.88 -0.91 9.39
CA ILE A 559 -12.63 -0.86 8.63
C ILE A 559 -11.49 -1.04 9.64
N GLN A 560 -11.02 -2.28 9.76
CA GLN A 560 -9.94 -2.63 10.68
C GLN A 560 -9.34 -3.99 10.32
N HIS A 561 -8.11 -4.23 10.75
CA HIS A 561 -7.49 -5.55 10.64
C HIS A 561 -8.00 -6.49 11.74
N GLU A 562 -8.35 -7.71 11.36
CA GLU A 562 -8.83 -8.75 12.27
C GLU A 562 -7.72 -9.59 12.90
N ARG A 563 -6.46 -9.34 12.52
CA ARG A 563 -5.30 -10.09 12.99
C ARG A 563 -4.02 -9.28 12.88
N ALA A 564 -3.06 -9.63 13.73
CA ALA A 564 -1.69 -9.14 13.62
C ALA A 564 -1.01 -9.68 12.36
N SER A 565 0.14 -9.10 12.04
CA SER A 565 1.02 -9.63 11.00
C SER A 565 1.60 -11.00 11.36
N ARG A 566 2.07 -11.75 10.35
CA ARG A 566 2.69 -13.06 10.47
C ARG A 566 3.80 -13.24 9.41
N PRO A 567 4.81 -14.09 9.68
CA PRO A 567 5.91 -14.25 8.75
C PRO A 567 5.49 -15.03 7.51
N ASN A 568 6.17 -14.80 6.40
CA ASN A 568 5.93 -15.51 5.14
C ASN A 568 5.97 -17.03 5.37
N GLY A 569 4.97 -17.74 4.83
CA GLY A 569 4.91 -19.20 4.87
C GLY A 569 4.38 -19.80 6.17
N PHE A 570 3.88 -19.00 7.09
CA PHE A 570 3.38 -19.48 8.39
C PHE A 570 2.18 -20.45 8.27
N ASP A 571 1.28 -20.18 7.33
CA ASP A 571 0.00 -20.89 7.19
C ASP A 571 0.07 -22.02 6.17
N ARG A 572 -0.79 -23.02 6.40
CA ARG A 572 -1.07 -24.05 5.39
C ARG A 572 -1.80 -23.42 4.18
N PRO A 573 -1.57 -23.92 2.97
CA PRO A 573 -2.30 -23.46 1.80
C PRO A 573 -3.78 -23.89 1.90
N GLY A 574 -4.69 -22.92 2.09
CA GLY A 574 -6.11 -23.19 2.27
C GLY A 574 -6.93 -21.91 2.41
N TRP A 575 -8.25 -22.03 2.48
CA TRP A 575 -9.17 -20.93 2.87
C TRP A 575 -9.86 -21.20 4.22
N GLN A 576 -9.34 -22.19 4.95
CA GLN A 576 -9.90 -22.67 6.22
C GLN A 576 -9.11 -22.15 7.40
N GLY A 577 -9.78 -21.95 8.54
CA GLY A 577 -9.13 -21.47 9.76
C GLY A 577 -8.79 -19.98 9.72
N TRP A 578 -9.60 -19.13 9.09
CA TRP A 578 -9.47 -17.66 9.11
C TRP A 578 -9.96 -17.10 10.46
N GLU A 579 -9.14 -17.28 11.48
CA GLU A 579 -9.40 -16.96 12.89
C GLU A 579 -9.18 -15.48 13.22
N THR A 580 -10.09 -14.79 13.87
CA THR A 580 -9.84 -13.43 14.37
C THR A 580 -8.88 -13.49 15.56
N ASP A 581 -7.80 -12.69 15.56
CA ASP A 581 -6.97 -12.51 16.76
C ASP A 581 -7.59 -11.44 17.66
N SER A 582 -7.48 -11.61 18.98
CA SER A 582 -7.89 -10.58 19.93
C SER A 582 -6.96 -9.37 19.77
N ILE A 583 -7.44 -8.36 19.06
CA ILE A 583 -6.80 -7.04 19.01
C ILE A 583 -6.80 -6.50 20.44
N MET A 584 -5.62 -6.12 20.94
CA MET A 584 -5.50 -5.68 22.32
C MET A 584 -6.24 -4.36 22.49
N ASP A 585 -7.12 -4.32 23.49
CA ASP A 585 -7.78 -3.09 23.91
C ASP A 585 -6.70 -2.09 24.34
N ASP A 586 -6.64 -0.94 23.67
CA ASP A 586 -5.73 0.16 24.00
C ASP A 586 -6.46 1.31 24.71
N GLY A 587 -7.73 1.12 25.09
CA GLY A 587 -8.51 2.09 25.84
C GLY A 587 -9.06 3.26 25.01
N VAL A 588 -8.71 3.38 23.72
CA VAL A 588 -9.15 4.47 22.84
C VAL A 588 -10.46 4.12 22.11
N THR A 589 -10.63 2.84 21.76
CA THR A 589 -11.76 2.32 20.95
C THR A 589 -13.12 2.29 21.66
N LYS A 590 -13.20 2.48 22.99
CA LYS A 590 -14.48 2.49 23.72
C LYS A 590 -15.37 3.71 23.42
N SER A 591 -14.81 4.81 22.91
CA SER A 591 -15.60 6.03 22.66
C SER A 591 -16.49 5.94 21.42
N ALA A 592 -16.12 5.15 20.41
CA ALA A 592 -16.86 5.11 19.13
C ALA A 592 -18.03 4.10 19.10
N THR A 593 -18.02 3.09 19.98
CA THR A 593 -19.06 2.04 20.03
C THR A 593 -20.18 2.33 21.03
N VAL A 594 -19.93 3.14 22.06
CA VAL A 594 -20.95 3.43 23.10
C VAL A 594 -22.06 4.36 22.59
N ASP A 595 -21.76 5.26 21.64
CA ASP A 595 -22.77 6.16 21.06
C ASP A 595 -23.76 5.43 20.12
N GLN A 596 -23.39 4.28 19.54
CA GLN A 596 -24.31 3.50 18.69
C GLN A 596 -25.25 2.59 19.48
N GLN A 597 -24.92 2.24 20.73
CA GLN A 597 -25.81 1.44 21.58
C GLN A 597 -26.79 2.29 22.39
N GLN A 598 -26.48 3.57 22.67
CA GLN A 598 -27.39 4.43 23.44
C GLN A 598 -28.53 5.07 22.60
N GLN A 599 -28.40 5.18 21.28
CA GLN A 599 -29.49 5.71 20.42
C GLN A 599 -30.58 4.68 20.07
N ALA A 600 -30.38 3.40 20.36
CA ALA A 600 -31.40 2.35 20.15
C ALA A 600 -32.32 2.13 21.36
N GLY A 601 -32.14 2.87 22.47
CA GLY A 601 -32.81 2.62 23.75
C GLY A 601 -33.88 3.62 24.18
N SER A 602 -34.25 4.62 23.38
CA SER A 602 -35.25 5.63 23.77
C SER A 602 -36.38 5.77 22.74
N GLY A 603 -37.35 4.86 22.82
CA GLY A 603 -38.57 4.90 22.01
C GLY A 603 -39.77 4.33 22.77
N ASN A 604 -40.54 5.24 23.39
CA ASN A 604 -41.95 5.13 23.80
C ASN A 604 -42.46 3.84 24.47
N MET A 605 -42.66 3.91 25.79
CA MET A 605 -43.74 3.19 26.47
C MET A 605 -44.67 4.18 27.16
N ASN A 606 -45.88 4.35 26.62
CA ASN A 606 -47.00 5.00 27.31
C ASN A 606 -48.33 4.41 26.79
N SER A 607 -48.90 3.46 27.52
CA SER A 607 -50.34 3.36 27.82
C SER A 607 -50.63 2.11 28.69
N ALA A 608 -51.20 2.37 29.86
CA ALA A 608 -51.56 1.48 30.98
C ALA A 608 -52.74 0.50 30.67
N PRO A 609 -53.33 -0.29 31.61
CA PRO A 609 -53.10 -0.34 33.07
C PRO A 609 -53.12 -1.71 33.82
N GLN A 610 -52.46 -1.67 34.99
CA GLN A 610 -52.77 -2.29 36.29
C GLN A 610 -53.33 -3.73 36.37
N ARG A 611 -52.58 -4.59 37.07
CA ARG A 611 -53.11 -5.42 38.18
C ARG A 611 -52.01 -5.78 39.19
N ARG A 612 -52.35 -5.58 40.47
CA ARG A 612 -51.55 -5.85 41.68
C ARG A 612 -51.26 -7.34 41.86
N ASN A 613 -50.07 -7.72 42.35
CA ASN A 613 -49.91 -8.44 43.62
C ASN A 613 -48.43 -8.71 44.02
N ARG A 614 -48.09 -8.22 45.23
CA ARG A 614 -47.23 -8.77 46.32
C ARG A 614 -46.05 -9.68 45.92
N ILE A 615 -44.81 -9.22 46.03
CA ILE A 615 -43.91 -9.28 47.22
C ILE A 615 -43.77 -10.69 47.82
N ALA A 616 -42.60 -11.28 47.65
CA ALA A 616 -41.86 -11.99 48.70
C ALA A 616 -40.35 -11.88 48.43
N THR A 617 -39.68 -11.12 49.30
CA THR A 617 -38.22 -11.00 49.44
C THR A 617 -37.70 -12.16 50.29
N VAL A 618 -36.44 -12.58 50.09
CA VAL A 618 -35.42 -12.97 51.11
C VAL A 618 -34.25 -13.61 50.31
N ASN A 619 -33.06 -12.98 50.21
CA ASN A 619 -31.91 -13.00 51.15
C ASN A 619 -31.32 -14.43 51.32
N THR A 620 -30.03 -14.76 51.32
CA THR A 620 -28.71 -14.12 51.13
C THR A 620 -27.65 -15.27 51.17
N ILE A 621 -26.37 -14.98 50.88
CA ILE A 621 -25.12 -15.55 51.50
C ILE A 621 -24.49 -16.85 50.92
N LEU A 622 -23.35 -16.61 50.26
CA LEU A 622 -21.96 -17.13 50.49
C LEU A 622 -21.63 -18.64 50.64
N ALA A 623 -20.62 -18.98 49.84
CA ALA A 623 -19.32 -19.59 50.18
C ALA A 623 -19.16 -21.13 50.28
N THR A 624 -18.28 -21.60 49.39
CA THR A 624 -17.19 -22.60 49.55
C THR A 624 -17.52 -24.02 50.01
N ALA A 625 -17.33 -24.96 49.07
CA ALA A 625 -16.31 -26.01 49.16
C ALA A 625 -15.83 -26.35 47.74
#